data_AF-A0A2M8NQK1-F1
#
_entry.id   AF-A0A2M8NQK1-F1
#
_cell.length_a   1.000
_cell.length_b   1.000
_cell.length_c   1.000
_cell.angle_alpha   90.00
_cell.angle_beta   90.00
_cell.angle_gamma   90.00
#
_symmetry.space_group_name_H-M   'P 1'
#
loop_
_entity.id
_entity.type
_entity.pdbx_description
1 polymer ?
#
loop_
_entity_poly.entity_id
_entity_poly.type
_entity_poly.pdbx_seq_one_letter_code
_entity_poly.pdbx_strand_id
1 'polypeptide(L)'
;MSRIFINYRRQDSEGHVGRLYDHLEEHFPKSDIFMDVEALTPGVDFVDELEKAVTACEVFLAVIGTQWLDSADEHGARRLDQWNDFVRLEISLALKHNKLVIPVLVGGAKMPPPDRLPEDIVALARRNAFEISHKRFTADVAQLVTAIQRALPSQSRKASTSLDVLRRKEAALRDVRDDLVNAVNSPLYQYRIENRYFPVLGEGNPDAKIMFIGESPGKFEAEQGKPFVGPSGEILVEMLATINLRRQDVYLTNLLLDRPPDNREPTAEELAFYAPFVDRIIAIIQPAVIATLGRFAMGYLLGRLDLPEKNERISRIHGKLIKTRMDYGEIHVLPLYHPAVVLYSATQRDTLGKDFQQLKLFI
;
A
#
# COMPACT_ATOMS: atom_id res chain seq x y z
N MET A 1 -4.29 2.50 12.92
CA MET A 1 -5.74 2.52 12.63
C MET A 1 -6.35 1.41 13.45
N SER A 2 -7.40 1.70 14.21
CA SER A 2 -8.03 0.72 15.10
C SER A 2 -8.69 -0.40 14.31
N ARG A 3 -8.42 -1.65 14.71
CA ARG A 3 -8.86 -2.88 14.02
C ARG A 3 -10.08 -3.52 14.68
N ILE A 4 -10.29 -3.24 15.97
CA ILE A 4 -11.40 -3.72 16.78
C ILE A 4 -12.22 -2.50 17.18
N PHE A 5 -13.51 -2.51 16.87
CA PHE A 5 -14.45 -1.48 17.28
C PHE A 5 -15.40 -2.05 18.33
N ILE A 6 -15.50 -1.41 19.50
CA ILE A 6 -16.43 -1.82 20.57
C ILE A 6 -17.62 -0.85 20.59
N ASN A 7 -18.75 -1.33 20.09
CA ASN A 7 -20.04 -0.65 20.11
C ASN A 7 -20.83 -1.11 21.33
N TYR A 8 -21.31 -0.16 22.14
CA TYR A 8 -22.07 -0.47 23.33
C TYR A 8 -22.97 0.69 23.74
N ARG A 9 -23.97 0.38 24.57
CA ARG A 9 -24.85 1.38 25.19
C ARG A 9 -24.41 1.58 26.64
N ARG A 10 -23.87 2.77 26.99
CA ARG A 10 -23.32 3.06 28.33
C ARG A 10 -24.27 2.69 29.48
N GLN A 11 -25.51 3.17 29.41
CA GLN A 11 -26.54 2.91 30.42
C GLN A 11 -26.89 1.42 30.62
N ASP A 12 -26.49 0.55 29.68
CA ASP A 12 -26.83 -0.86 29.68
C ASP A 12 -25.64 -1.78 30.04
N SER A 13 -24.41 -1.44 29.59
CA SER A 13 -23.28 -2.37 29.64
C SER A 13 -21.91 -1.77 30.00
N GLU A 14 -21.84 -0.52 30.45
CA GLU A 14 -20.57 0.19 30.76
C GLU A 14 -19.62 -0.62 31.65
N GLY A 15 -20.12 -1.21 32.74
CA GLY A 15 -19.30 -2.00 33.66
C GLY A 15 -18.74 -3.30 33.05
N HIS A 16 -19.44 -3.91 32.08
CA HIS A 16 -18.94 -5.08 31.35
C HIS A 16 -17.94 -4.67 30.28
N VAL A 17 -18.20 -3.56 29.60
CA VAL A 17 -17.39 -3.05 28.49
C VAL A 17 -16.05 -2.55 28.96
N GLY A 18 -15.98 -1.81 30.07
CA GLY A 18 -14.71 -1.41 30.66
C GLY A 18 -13.83 -2.61 30.98
N ARG A 19 -14.41 -3.64 31.62
CA ARG A 19 -13.66 -4.89 31.92
C ARG A 19 -13.25 -5.64 30.67
N LEU A 20 -14.11 -5.69 29.64
CA LEU A 20 -13.78 -6.31 28.36
C LEU A 20 -12.61 -5.56 27.69
N TYR A 21 -12.67 -4.23 27.68
CA TYR A 21 -11.63 -3.36 27.13
C TYR A 21 -10.28 -3.59 27.82
N ASP A 22 -10.24 -3.62 29.15
CA ASP A 22 -9.01 -3.89 29.91
C ASP A 22 -8.36 -5.21 29.51
N HIS A 23 -9.16 -6.28 29.36
CA HIS A 23 -8.65 -7.60 28.96
C HIS A 23 -8.24 -7.66 27.49
N LEU A 24 -8.90 -6.89 26.61
CA LEU A 24 -8.50 -6.78 25.20
C LEU A 24 -7.15 -6.04 25.08
N GLU A 25 -6.90 -5.01 25.89
CA GLU A 25 -5.62 -4.28 25.90
C GLU A 25 -4.42 -5.16 26.30
N GLU A 26 -4.65 -6.23 27.06
CA GLU A 26 -3.60 -7.22 27.37
C GLU A 26 -3.15 -8.02 26.13
N HIS A 27 -4.00 -8.09 25.09
CA HIS A 27 -3.80 -8.96 23.92
C HIS A 27 -3.68 -8.21 22.60
N PHE A 28 -4.13 -6.96 22.55
CA PHE A 28 -4.08 -6.09 21.37
C PHE A 28 -3.52 -4.71 21.76
N PRO A 29 -2.72 -4.06 20.89
CA PRO A 29 -2.26 -2.70 21.13
C PRO A 29 -3.46 -1.76 21.37
N LYS A 30 -3.31 -0.78 22.27
CA LYS A 30 -4.35 0.24 22.48
C LYS A 30 -4.76 0.94 21.19
N SER A 31 -3.81 1.15 20.27
CA SER A 31 -4.05 1.73 18.95
C SER A 31 -4.94 0.90 18.02
N ASP A 32 -5.12 -0.40 18.33
CA ASP A 32 -5.93 -1.35 17.57
C ASP A 32 -7.35 -1.46 18.12
N ILE A 33 -7.64 -0.92 19.30
CA ILE A 33 -8.96 -0.96 19.92
C ILE A 33 -9.56 0.44 19.88
N PHE A 34 -10.74 0.56 19.31
CA PHE A 34 -11.55 1.76 19.38
C PHE A 34 -12.74 1.49 20.28
N MET A 35 -12.86 2.26 21.36
CA MET A 35 -13.97 2.22 22.28
C MET A 35 -14.42 3.65 22.51
N ASP A 36 -15.69 3.91 22.21
CA ASP A 36 -16.34 5.17 22.51
C ASP A 36 -15.82 6.39 21.71
N VAL A 37 -16.69 7.39 21.53
CA VAL A 37 -16.49 8.51 20.62
C VAL A 37 -16.17 9.82 21.37
N GLU A 38 -15.72 9.72 22.62
CA GLU A 38 -15.28 10.89 23.41
C GLU A 38 -13.86 11.38 23.09
N ALA A 39 -13.15 10.69 22.20
CA ALA A 39 -11.83 11.09 21.71
C ALA A 39 -11.88 11.98 20.44
N LEU A 40 -13.04 12.57 20.12
CA LEU A 40 -13.15 13.45 18.95
C LEU A 40 -12.60 14.84 19.24
N THR A 41 -11.79 15.33 18.30
CA THR A 41 -11.29 16.71 18.31
C THR A 41 -12.49 17.67 18.20
N PRO A 42 -12.62 18.69 19.07
CA PRO A 42 -13.70 19.65 18.97
C PRO A 42 -13.79 20.27 17.56
N GLY A 43 -14.99 20.25 16.97
CA GLY A 43 -15.27 20.86 15.66
C GLY A 43 -15.22 19.91 14.45
N VAL A 44 -14.89 18.64 14.62
CA VAL A 44 -15.02 17.64 13.54
C VAL A 44 -16.47 17.17 13.37
N ASP A 45 -16.83 16.80 12.15
CA ASP A 45 -18.12 16.14 11.90
C ASP A 45 -18.08 14.72 12.48
N PHE A 46 -18.93 14.47 13.47
CA PHE A 46 -19.00 13.20 14.18
C PHE A 46 -19.37 12.04 13.26
N VAL A 47 -20.28 12.28 12.30
CA VAL A 47 -20.78 11.22 11.40
C VAL A 47 -19.64 10.77 10.49
N ASP A 48 -18.83 11.70 9.99
CA ASP A 48 -17.67 11.39 9.17
C ASP A 48 -16.61 10.60 9.95
N GLU A 49 -16.33 10.98 11.20
CA GLU A 49 -15.37 10.27 12.04
C GLU A 49 -15.87 8.88 12.45
N LEU A 50 -17.17 8.74 12.68
CA LEU A 50 -17.81 7.46 12.93
C LEU A 50 -17.68 6.53 11.72
N GLU A 51 -17.99 7.03 10.52
CA GLU A 51 -17.86 6.26 9.28
C GLU A 51 -16.40 5.85 9.03
N LYS A 52 -15.43 6.74 9.29
CA LYS A 52 -13.99 6.40 9.21
C LYS A 52 -13.61 5.31 10.20
N ALA A 53 -14.03 5.40 11.46
CA ALA A 53 -13.69 4.44 12.50
C ALA A 53 -14.28 3.05 12.21
N VAL A 54 -15.56 2.99 11.81
CA VAL A 54 -16.23 1.74 11.41
C VAL A 54 -15.61 1.19 10.13
N THR A 55 -15.28 2.03 9.15
CA THR A 55 -14.64 1.59 7.90
C THR A 55 -13.21 1.09 8.12
N ALA A 56 -12.48 1.65 9.09
CA ALA A 56 -11.13 1.22 9.42
C ALA A 56 -11.09 -0.11 10.19
N CYS A 57 -12.14 -0.44 10.94
CA CYS A 57 -12.15 -1.67 11.73
C CYS A 57 -12.30 -2.93 10.87
N GLU A 58 -11.81 -4.06 11.38
CA GLU A 58 -11.97 -5.39 10.79
C GLU A 58 -12.97 -6.23 11.58
N VAL A 59 -12.94 -6.09 12.91
CA VAL A 59 -13.88 -6.73 13.84
C VAL A 59 -14.69 -5.67 14.57
N PHE A 60 -16.00 -5.86 14.59
CA PHE A 60 -16.95 -5.00 15.25
C PHE A 60 -17.68 -5.79 16.34
N LEU A 61 -17.47 -5.43 17.60
CA LEU A 61 -18.11 -6.05 18.75
C LEU A 61 -19.35 -5.25 19.11
N ALA A 62 -20.54 -5.81 18.87
CA ALA A 62 -21.81 -5.22 19.27
C ALA A 62 -22.19 -5.76 20.65
N VAL A 63 -21.91 -5.00 21.71
CA VAL A 63 -22.17 -5.43 23.09
C VAL A 63 -23.64 -5.18 23.45
N ILE A 64 -24.31 -6.26 23.82
CA ILE A 64 -25.76 -6.30 24.09
C ILE A 64 -25.95 -6.73 25.54
N GLY A 65 -26.38 -5.80 26.40
CA GLY A 65 -26.88 -6.07 27.74
C GLY A 65 -28.38 -6.29 27.77
N THR A 66 -28.93 -6.44 28.98
CA THR A 66 -30.32 -6.85 29.20
C THR A 66 -31.35 -5.76 28.87
N GLN A 67 -30.93 -4.50 28.84
CA GLN A 67 -31.77 -3.35 28.51
C GLN A 67 -31.49 -2.81 27.09
N TRP A 68 -30.52 -3.37 26.38
CA TRP A 68 -30.11 -2.91 25.05
C TRP A 68 -31.28 -2.74 24.07
N LEU A 69 -32.19 -3.73 24.08
CA LEU A 69 -33.30 -3.80 23.13
C LEU A 69 -34.38 -2.76 23.43
N ASP A 70 -34.79 -2.62 24.69
CA ASP A 70 -35.94 -1.82 25.10
C ASP A 70 -35.54 -0.49 25.75
N SER A 71 -34.26 -0.13 25.69
CA SER A 71 -33.76 1.17 26.16
C SER A 71 -34.52 2.31 25.49
N ALA A 72 -34.99 3.25 26.31
CA ALA A 72 -35.78 4.39 25.90
C ALA A 72 -35.01 5.70 26.09
N ASP A 73 -35.41 6.75 25.37
CA ASP A 73 -34.97 8.12 25.63
C ASP A 73 -35.74 8.76 26.79
N GLU A 74 -35.48 10.05 27.02
CA GLU A 74 -36.14 10.87 28.05
C GLU A 74 -37.67 10.96 27.86
N HIS A 75 -38.18 10.68 26.66
CA HIS A 75 -39.59 10.72 26.31
C HIS A 75 -40.25 9.33 26.34
N GLY A 76 -39.51 8.28 26.73
CA GLY A 76 -39.99 6.91 26.75
C GLY A 76 -40.05 6.23 25.38
N ALA A 77 -39.54 6.87 24.32
CA ALA A 77 -39.46 6.29 22.99
C ALA A 77 -38.23 5.37 22.90
N ARG A 78 -38.42 4.18 22.33
CA ARG A 78 -37.35 3.21 22.17
C ARG A 78 -36.23 3.78 21.29
N ARG A 79 -35.00 3.76 21.80
CA ARG A 79 -33.85 4.41 21.16
C ARG A 79 -33.53 3.81 19.78
N LEU A 80 -33.59 2.49 19.64
CA LEU A 80 -33.31 1.81 18.36
C LEU A 80 -34.25 2.24 17.24
N ASP A 81 -35.46 2.71 17.55
CA ASP A 81 -36.42 3.15 16.54
C ASP A 81 -36.15 4.61 16.10
N GLN A 82 -35.26 5.33 16.81
CA GLN A 82 -34.86 6.69 16.48
C GLN A 82 -33.78 6.70 15.40
N TRP A 83 -33.88 7.65 14.47
CA TRP A 83 -32.95 7.79 13.35
C TRP A 83 -31.54 8.23 13.79
N ASN A 84 -31.40 8.81 14.97
CA ASN A 84 -30.16 9.35 15.54
C ASN A 84 -29.56 8.49 16.66
N ASP A 85 -30.00 7.25 16.84
CA ASP A 85 -29.37 6.35 17.81
C ASP A 85 -28.03 5.85 17.29
N PHE A 86 -26.94 6.38 17.84
CA PHE A 86 -25.57 6.06 17.41
C PHE A 86 -25.26 4.57 17.46
N VAL A 87 -25.76 3.85 18.48
CA VAL A 87 -25.55 2.40 18.58
C VAL A 87 -26.10 1.68 17.35
N ARG A 88 -27.32 2.01 16.93
CA ARG A 88 -27.92 1.50 15.69
C ARG A 88 -27.14 1.92 14.45
N LEU A 89 -26.77 3.21 14.35
CA LEU A 89 -26.05 3.73 13.18
C LEU A 89 -24.71 3.02 12.98
N GLU A 90 -23.93 2.82 14.04
CA GLU A 90 -22.65 2.10 14.00
C GLU A 90 -22.82 0.64 13.56
N ILE A 91 -23.81 -0.07 14.09
CA ILE A 91 -24.12 -1.45 13.70
C ILE A 91 -24.55 -1.51 12.23
N SER A 92 -25.43 -0.59 11.79
CA SER A 92 -25.91 -0.49 10.42
C SER A 92 -24.74 -0.28 9.45
N LEU A 93 -23.85 0.68 9.76
CA LEU A 93 -22.62 0.92 9.00
C LEU A 93 -21.74 -0.34 8.95
N ALA A 94 -21.48 -0.97 10.09
CA ALA A 94 -20.63 -2.16 10.14
C ALA A 94 -21.19 -3.33 9.30
N LEU A 95 -22.51 -3.54 9.34
CA LEU A 95 -23.19 -4.54 8.51
C LEU A 95 -23.13 -4.17 7.02
N LYS A 96 -23.38 -2.91 6.67
CA LYS A 96 -23.32 -2.40 5.29
C LYS A 96 -21.93 -2.53 4.67
N HIS A 97 -20.89 -2.30 5.45
CA HIS A 97 -19.49 -2.45 5.02
C HIS A 97 -18.93 -3.88 5.15
N ASN A 98 -19.80 -4.89 5.36
CA ASN A 98 -19.42 -6.30 5.48
C ASN A 98 -18.33 -6.56 6.52
N LYS A 99 -18.35 -5.83 7.64
CA LYS A 99 -17.44 -6.07 8.77
C LYS A 99 -17.75 -7.38 9.46
N LEU A 100 -16.77 -7.95 10.17
CA LEU A 100 -17.03 -9.06 11.06
C LEU A 100 -17.74 -8.54 12.32
N VAL A 101 -19.08 -8.53 12.27
CA VAL A 101 -19.91 -8.13 13.40
C VAL A 101 -20.14 -9.34 14.32
N ILE A 102 -19.65 -9.25 15.56
CA ILE A 102 -19.82 -10.25 16.62
C ILE A 102 -20.74 -9.65 17.68
N PRO A 103 -21.98 -10.15 17.83
CA PRO A 103 -22.82 -9.83 18.98
C PRO A 103 -22.18 -10.40 20.25
N VAL A 104 -21.96 -9.56 21.25
CA VAL A 104 -21.40 -9.97 22.56
C VAL A 104 -22.48 -9.80 23.62
N LEU A 105 -23.05 -10.90 24.09
CA LEU A 105 -24.13 -10.91 25.08
C LEU A 105 -23.52 -10.84 26.49
N VAL A 106 -23.94 -9.86 27.28
CA VAL A 106 -23.45 -9.63 28.65
C VAL A 106 -24.60 -9.57 29.65
N GLY A 107 -24.30 -9.84 30.93
CA GLY A 107 -25.31 -9.70 32.01
C GLY A 107 -26.50 -10.67 31.91
N GLY A 108 -26.37 -11.76 31.15
CA GLY A 108 -27.47 -12.70 30.89
C GLY A 108 -28.44 -12.24 29.80
N ALA A 109 -28.03 -11.28 28.97
CA ALA A 109 -28.79 -10.86 27.79
C ALA A 109 -29.04 -12.02 26.82
N LYS A 110 -30.12 -11.88 26.05
CA LYS A 110 -30.46 -12.80 24.96
C LYS A 110 -30.36 -12.07 23.64
N MET A 111 -30.11 -12.82 22.57
CA MET A 111 -30.09 -12.26 21.24
C MET A 111 -31.47 -11.65 20.89
N PRO A 112 -31.53 -10.38 20.45
CA PRO A 112 -32.76 -9.78 19.96
C PRO A 112 -33.40 -10.60 18.83
N PRO A 113 -34.72 -10.83 18.86
CA PRO A 113 -35.39 -11.49 17.75
C PRO A 113 -35.49 -10.54 16.53
N PRO A 114 -35.41 -11.04 15.28
CA PRO A 114 -35.34 -10.21 14.09
C PRO A 114 -36.52 -9.24 13.90
N ASP A 115 -37.72 -9.65 14.32
CA ASP A 115 -38.96 -8.86 14.23
C ASP A 115 -39.00 -7.65 15.17
N ARG A 116 -38.13 -7.63 16.18
CA ARG A 116 -37.96 -6.50 17.10
C ARG A 116 -36.82 -5.57 16.68
N LEU A 117 -36.09 -5.87 15.61
CA LEU A 117 -34.99 -5.03 15.13
C LEU A 117 -35.43 -4.14 13.95
N PRO A 118 -34.94 -2.89 13.88
CA PRO A 118 -35.04 -2.07 12.68
C PRO A 118 -34.45 -2.77 11.44
N GLU A 119 -34.98 -2.43 10.26
CA GLU A 119 -34.65 -3.09 8.98
C GLU A 119 -33.15 -3.07 8.66
N ASP A 120 -32.47 -1.97 8.96
CA ASP A 120 -31.06 -1.75 8.67
C ASP A 120 -30.10 -2.57 9.56
N ILE A 121 -30.56 -3.06 10.72
CA ILE A 121 -29.76 -3.89 11.62
C ILE A 121 -30.34 -5.30 11.83
N VAL A 122 -31.41 -5.67 11.13
CA VAL A 122 -32.06 -6.99 11.26
C VAL A 122 -31.08 -8.15 11.01
N ALA A 123 -30.05 -7.93 10.18
CA ALA A 123 -29.01 -8.92 9.90
C ALA A 123 -28.14 -9.25 11.14
N LEU A 124 -28.12 -8.39 12.17
CA LEU A 124 -27.45 -8.65 13.44
C LEU A 124 -27.99 -9.92 14.10
N ALA A 125 -29.32 -10.11 14.13
CA ALA A 125 -29.98 -11.28 14.73
C ALA A 125 -29.58 -12.62 14.08
N ARG A 126 -29.00 -12.59 12.87
CA ARG A 126 -28.54 -13.79 12.15
C ARG A 126 -27.06 -14.10 12.40
N ARG A 127 -26.34 -13.25 13.15
CA ARG A 127 -24.93 -13.45 13.49
C ARG A 127 -24.82 -14.41 14.69
N ASN A 128 -23.76 -15.21 14.71
CA ASN A 128 -23.48 -16.08 15.85
C ASN A 128 -23.00 -15.22 17.03
N ALA A 129 -23.75 -15.23 18.13
CA ALA A 129 -23.46 -14.44 19.31
C ALA A 129 -22.42 -15.13 20.21
N PHE A 130 -21.62 -14.32 20.89
CA PHE A 130 -20.67 -14.75 21.91
C PHE A 130 -21.17 -14.31 23.29
N GLU A 131 -21.33 -15.24 24.23
CA GLU A 131 -21.82 -14.92 25.58
C GLU A 131 -20.67 -14.76 26.57
N ILE A 132 -20.68 -13.67 27.34
CA ILE A 132 -19.75 -13.45 28.45
C ILE A 132 -20.53 -13.46 29.77
N SER A 133 -20.23 -14.45 30.60
CA SER A 133 -20.85 -14.64 31.90
C SER A 133 -20.00 -14.05 33.03
N HIS A 134 -20.63 -13.55 34.09
CA HIS A 134 -19.90 -13.08 35.26
C HIS A 134 -19.05 -14.16 35.94
N LYS A 135 -19.53 -15.41 35.94
CA LYS A 135 -18.85 -16.54 36.60
C LYS A 135 -17.58 -17.00 35.88
N ARG A 136 -17.54 -16.85 34.55
CA ARG A 136 -16.43 -17.33 33.70
C ARG A 136 -15.79 -16.20 32.92
N PHE A 137 -15.91 -14.96 33.40
CA PHE A 137 -15.56 -13.75 32.64
C PHE A 137 -14.20 -13.86 31.94
N THR A 138 -13.13 -14.15 32.68
CA THR A 138 -11.78 -14.27 32.11
C THR A 138 -11.66 -15.38 31.06
N ALA A 139 -12.31 -16.53 31.28
CA ALA A 139 -12.29 -17.64 30.33
C ALA A 139 -13.11 -17.35 29.07
N ASP A 140 -14.30 -16.74 29.24
CA ASP A 140 -15.17 -16.33 28.14
C ASP A 140 -14.47 -15.24 27.29
N VAL A 141 -13.83 -14.25 27.93
CA VAL A 141 -13.05 -13.22 27.23
C VAL A 141 -11.84 -13.81 26.52
N ALA A 142 -11.09 -14.74 27.13
CA ALA A 142 -9.96 -15.40 26.46
C ALA A 142 -10.40 -16.18 25.20
N GLN A 143 -11.58 -16.81 25.24
CA GLN A 143 -12.17 -17.45 24.07
C GLN A 143 -12.60 -16.43 23.01
N LEU A 144 -13.18 -15.30 23.41
CA LEU A 144 -13.50 -14.20 22.50
C LEU A 144 -12.24 -13.63 21.85
N VAL A 145 -11.17 -13.39 22.62
CA VAL A 145 -9.86 -12.99 22.10
C VAL A 145 -9.36 -14.00 21.07
N THR A 146 -9.45 -15.30 21.36
CA THR A 146 -9.05 -16.35 20.40
C THR A 146 -9.90 -16.29 19.12
N ALA A 147 -11.20 -16.05 19.23
CA ALA A 147 -12.08 -15.89 18.08
C ALA A 147 -11.72 -14.64 17.26
N ILE A 148 -11.46 -13.51 17.92
CA ILE A 148 -11.01 -12.26 17.31
C ILE A 148 -9.67 -12.48 16.62
N GLN A 149 -8.69 -13.13 17.26
CA GLN A 149 -7.38 -13.43 16.67
C GLN A 149 -7.44 -14.34 15.45
N ARG A 150 -8.39 -15.29 15.42
CA ARG A 150 -8.63 -16.14 14.24
C ARG A 150 -9.28 -15.39 13.10
N ALA A 151 -10.18 -14.46 13.43
CA ALA A 151 -11.04 -13.80 12.46
C ALA A 151 -10.46 -12.47 11.94
N LEU A 152 -9.63 -11.81 12.75
CA LEU A 152 -8.63 -10.89 12.25
C LEU A 152 -7.68 -11.73 11.39
N PRO A 153 -7.64 -11.54 10.05
CA PRO A 153 -6.55 -12.11 9.28
C PRO A 153 -5.25 -11.74 10.00
N SER A 154 -4.36 -12.73 10.15
CA SER A 154 -3.08 -12.58 10.80
C SER A 154 -2.25 -11.47 10.13
N GLN A 155 -2.49 -10.22 10.52
CA GLN A 155 -1.64 -9.08 10.19
C GLN A 155 -0.33 -9.13 10.99
N SER A 156 -0.18 -10.09 11.92
CA SER A 156 1.12 -10.51 12.45
C SER A 156 1.99 -11.28 11.41
N ARG A 157 1.44 -11.75 10.28
CA ARG A 157 2.21 -12.51 9.26
C ARG A 157 2.17 -11.98 7.83
N LYS A 158 1.29 -11.03 7.48
CA LYS A 158 1.31 -10.40 6.14
C LYS A 158 1.75 -8.93 6.18
N ALA A 159 1.32 -8.15 7.16
CA ALA A 159 1.77 -6.75 7.29
C ALA A 159 3.19 -6.66 7.87
N SER A 160 3.54 -7.45 8.91
CA SER A 160 4.92 -7.57 9.38
C SER A 160 5.84 -8.12 8.29
N THR A 161 5.42 -9.18 7.58
CA THR A 161 6.24 -9.72 6.49
C THR A 161 6.39 -8.75 5.33
N SER A 162 5.37 -7.99 4.92
CA SER A 162 5.54 -6.94 3.90
C SER A 162 6.42 -5.77 4.38
N LEU A 163 6.29 -5.30 5.62
CA LEU A 163 7.16 -4.25 6.17
C LEU A 163 8.59 -4.73 6.43
N ASP A 164 8.77 -5.97 6.88
CA ASP A 164 10.08 -6.59 7.08
C ASP A 164 10.75 -6.90 5.74
N VAL A 165 9.98 -7.33 4.74
CA VAL A 165 10.45 -7.47 3.35
C VAL A 165 10.84 -6.10 2.80
N LEU A 166 10.01 -5.07 2.96
CA LEU A 166 10.33 -3.70 2.56
C LEU A 166 11.61 -3.20 3.24
N ARG A 167 11.73 -3.35 4.56
CA ARG A 167 12.95 -2.98 5.31
C ARG A 167 14.18 -3.75 4.85
N ARG A 168 14.06 -5.04 4.53
CA ARG A 168 15.15 -5.84 3.96
C ARG A 168 15.52 -5.38 2.57
N LYS A 169 14.55 -5.08 1.71
CA LYS A 169 14.79 -4.51 0.38
C LYS A 169 15.46 -3.14 0.49
N GLU A 170 15.01 -2.27 1.38
CA GLU A 170 15.64 -0.97 1.67
C GLU A 170 17.07 -1.12 2.20
N ALA A 171 17.31 -2.06 3.12
CA ALA A 171 18.65 -2.38 3.59
C ALA A 171 19.55 -2.86 2.45
N ALA A 172 19.08 -3.81 1.64
CA ALA A 172 19.83 -4.31 0.49
C ALA A 172 20.12 -3.20 -0.55
N LEU A 173 19.17 -2.28 -0.80
CA LEU A 173 19.41 -1.12 -1.67
C LEU A 173 20.43 -0.16 -1.07
N ARG A 174 20.48 0.01 0.26
CA ARG A 174 21.54 0.76 0.93
C ARG A 174 22.89 0.09 0.74
N ASP A 175 22.98 -1.22 0.86
CA ASP A 175 24.25 -1.95 0.63
C ASP A 175 24.74 -1.75 -0.82
N VAL A 176 23.83 -1.80 -1.81
CA VAL A 176 24.19 -1.50 -3.22
C VAL A 176 24.65 -0.05 -3.38
N ARG A 177 24.01 0.90 -2.69
CA ARG A 177 24.42 2.31 -2.69
C ARG A 177 25.83 2.48 -2.13
N ASP A 178 26.11 1.86 -0.99
CA ASP A 178 27.39 1.97 -0.32
C ASP A 178 28.50 1.37 -1.17
N ASP A 179 28.26 0.21 -1.79
CA ASP A 179 29.19 -0.38 -2.77
C ASP A 179 29.45 0.57 -3.95
N LEU A 180 28.41 1.18 -4.52
CA LEU A 180 28.50 2.08 -5.68
C LEU A 180 29.25 3.37 -5.36
N VAL A 181 28.99 3.97 -4.20
CA VAL A 181 29.67 5.19 -3.74
C VAL A 181 31.16 4.90 -3.54
N ASN A 182 31.48 3.74 -2.96
CA ASN A 182 32.86 3.32 -2.68
C ASN A 182 33.59 2.70 -3.89
N ALA A 183 32.92 2.54 -5.04
CA ALA A 183 33.50 1.96 -6.23
C ALA A 183 34.45 2.93 -6.96
N VAL A 184 35.67 3.07 -6.42
CA VAL A 184 36.72 3.96 -6.96
C VAL A 184 37.26 3.51 -8.32
N ASN A 185 37.00 2.25 -8.70
CA ASN A 185 37.37 1.66 -9.98
C ASN A 185 36.33 1.88 -11.08
N SER A 186 35.28 2.68 -10.84
CA SER A 186 34.33 3.04 -11.88
C SER A 186 35.03 3.79 -13.04
N PRO A 187 34.74 3.45 -14.32
CA PRO A 187 35.23 4.22 -15.46
C PRO A 187 34.83 5.71 -15.44
N LEU A 188 33.76 6.05 -14.70
CA LEU A 188 33.25 7.41 -14.56
C LEU A 188 33.63 8.05 -13.22
N TYR A 189 34.41 7.37 -12.37
CA TYR A 189 34.78 7.84 -11.03
C TYR A 189 35.46 9.21 -11.07
N GLN A 190 36.47 9.37 -11.92
CA GLN A 190 37.25 10.61 -11.98
C GLN A 190 36.37 11.80 -12.36
N TYR A 191 35.53 11.63 -13.39
CA TYR A 191 34.60 12.66 -13.84
C TYR A 191 33.57 13.02 -12.77
N ARG A 192 33.07 12.03 -12.03
CA ARG A 192 32.16 12.22 -10.89
C ARG A 192 32.77 13.10 -9.80
N ILE A 193 34.02 12.83 -9.41
CA ILE A 193 34.72 13.58 -8.36
C ILE A 193 35.04 15.02 -8.80
N GLU A 194 35.57 15.20 -10.01
CA GLU A 194 35.94 16.51 -10.54
C GLU A 194 34.74 17.47 -10.60
N ASN A 195 33.56 16.95 -10.96
CA ASN A 195 32.34 17.72 -11.09
C ASN A 195 31.47 17.76 -9.83
N ARG A 196 31.91 17.11 -8.73
CA ARG A 196 31.16 17.00 -7.47
C ARG A 196 29.76 16.42 -7.67
N TYR A 197 29.67 15.40 -8.50
CA TYR A 197 28.43 14.68 -8.78
C TYR A 197 28.23 13.52 -7.82
N PHE A 198 26.97 13.18 -7.59
CA PHE A 198 26.54 12.00 -6.85
C PHE A 198 26.19 10.87 -7.81
N PRO A 199 26.50 9.61 -7.44
CA PRO A 199 25.92 8.46 -8.13
C PRO A 199 24.40 8.44 -7.93
N VAL A 200 23.69 8.00 -8.97
CA VAL A 200 22.24 7.94 -9.05
C VAL A 200 21.81 6.48 -9.13
N LEU A 201 21.70 5.84 -7.96
CA LEU A 201 21.29 4.43 -7.85
C LEU A 201 19.87 4.20 -8.38
N GLY A 202 18.94 5.08 -8.01
CA GLY A 202 17.52 4.90 -8.22
C GLY A 202 16.70 5.34 -7.01
N GLU A 203 15.40 5.56 -7.23
CA GLU A 203 14.46 6.04 -6.22
C GLU A 203 13.06 5.53 -6.52
N GLY A 204 12.27 5.29 -5.47
CA GLY A 204 10.89 4.85 -5.58
C GLY A 204 10.50 3.79 -4.55
N ASN A 205 9.38 3.11 -4.78
CA ASN A 205 8.92 2.03 -3.93
C ASN A 205 9.80 0.78 -4.08
N PRO A 206 10.45 0.27 -3.02
CA PRO A 206 11.23 -0.97 -3.06
C PRO A 206 10.41 -2.22 -3.45
N ASP A 207 9.08 -2.16 -3.31
CA ASP A 207 8.15 -3.22 -3.70
C ASP A 207 7.34 -2.85 -4.95
N ALA A 208 7.87 -1.96 -5.80
CA ALA A 208 7.21 -1.53 -7.01
C ALA A 208 7.01 -2.69 -8.00
N LYS A 209 5.76 -2.86 -8.46
CA LYS A 209 5.44 -3.76 -9.59
C LYS A 209 5.97 -3.24 -10.92
N ILE A 210 6.14 -1.92 -11.05
CA ILE A 210 6.58 -1.24 -12.26
C ILE A 210 7.94 -0.59 -11.98
N MET A 211 8.94 -0.97 -12.76
CA MET A 211 10.27 -0.38 -12.72
C MET A 211 10.58 0.30 -14.06
N PHE A 212 11.08 1.52 -14.03
CA PHE A 212 11.57 2.21 -15.22
C PHE A 212 13.11 2.23 -15.23
N ILE A 213 13.68 1.95 -16.40
CA ILE A 213 15.12 1.98 -16.62
C ILE A 213 15.42 2.93 -17.79
N GLY A 214 16.12 4.02 -17.51
CA GLY A 214 16.68 4.91 -18.53
C GLY A 214 18.12 4.57 -18.89
N GLU A 215 18.76 5.47 -19.63
CA GLU A 215 20.11 5.29 -20.14
C GLU A 215 21.18 5.67 -19.12
N SER A 216 21.23 6.95 -18.74
CA SER A 216 22.22 7.49 -17.82
C SER A 216 21.69 8.75 -17.10
N PRO A 217 22.30 9.18 -16.00
CA PRO A 217 21.88 10.36 -15.27
C PRO A 217 22.24 11.65 -16.02
N GLY A 218 21.28 12.57 -16.09
CA GLY A 218 21.49 13.94 -16.54
C GLY A 218 22.22 14.80 -15.48
N LYS A 219 22.37 16.09 -15.77
CA LYS A 219 23.13 17.01 -14.90
C LYS A 219 22.40 17.23 -13.58
N PHE A 220 21.10 17.53 -13.65
CA PHE A 220 20.26 17.74 -12.47
C PHE A 220 20.18 16.49 -11.60
N GLU A 221 20.13 15.32 -12.23
CA GLU A 221 20.12 14.02 -11.55
C GLU A 221 21.42 13.80 -10.78
N ALA A 222 22.56 14.04 -11.43
CA ALA A 222 23.88 13.86 -10.84
C ALA A 222 24.18 14.89 -9.72
N GLU A 223 23.68 16.11 -9.83
CA GLU A 223 23.80 17.13 -8.77
C GLU A 223 22.98 16.79 -7.52
N GLN A 224 21.89 16.02 -7.66
CA GLN A 224 20.98 15.69 -6.56
C GLN A 224 21.08 14.24 -6.09
N GLY A 225 21.75 13.36 -6.84
CA GLY A 225 21.76 11.92 -6.58
C GLY A 225 20.41 11.24 -6.82
N LYS A 226 19.51 11.85 -7.60
CA LYS A 226 18.12 11.40 -7.80
C LYS A 226 17.79 11.20 -9.28
N PRO A 227 17.13 10.11 -9.67
CA PRO A 227 16.86 9.81 -11.08
C PRO A 227 15.71 10.69 -11.62
N PHE A 228 15.75 11.09 -12.89
CA PHE A 228 14.64 11.81 -13.55
C PHE A 228 14.12 13.01 -12.74
N VAL A 229 14.98 13.96 -12.40
CA VAL A 229 14.61 15.22 -11.73
C VAL A 229 14.76 16.44 -12.65
N GLY A 230 15.31 16.26 -13.86
CA GLY A 230 15.30 17.28 -14.91
C GLY A 230 14.02 17.28 -15.76
N PRO A 231 14.04 17.99 -16.91
CA PRO A 231 12.85 18.17 -17.76
C PRO A 231 12.20 16.87 -18.25
N SER A 232 13.01 15.85 -18.53
CA SER A 232 12.49 14.53 -18.93
C SER A 232 11.75 13.83 -17.78
N GLY A 233 12.15 14.11 -16.53
CA GLY A 233 11.50 13.59 -15.34
C GLY A 233 10.15 14.24 -15.05
N GLU A 234 10.00 15.54 -15.33
CA GLU A 234 8.71 16.23 -15.23
C GLU A 234 7.69 15.59 -16.17
N ILE A 235 8.07 15.33 -17.43
CA ILE A 235 7.23 14.63 -18.41
C ILE A 235 6.91 13.21 -17.93
N LEU A 236 7.88 12.48 -17.35
CA LEU A 236 7.61 11.16 -16.79
C LEU A 236 6.56 11.21 -15.69
N VAL A 237 6.62 12.21 -14.80
CA VAL A 237 5.62 12.42 -13.74
C VAL A 237 4.24 12.74 -14.34
N GLU A 238 4.17 13.58 -15.38
CA GLU A 238 2.92 13.83 -16.12
C GLU A 238 2.33 12.52 -16.67
N MET A 239 3.15 11.69 -17.32
CA MET A 239 2.71 10.42 -17.92
C MET A 239 2.23 9.43 -16.86
N LEU A 240 2.93 9.32 -15.72
CA LEU A 240 2.50 8.50 -14.57
C LEU A 240 1.12 8.93 -14.04
N ALA A 241 0.89 10.24 -13.94
CA ALA A 241 -0.38 10.78 -13.47
C ALA A 241 -1.56 10.38 -14.38
N THR A 242 -1.34 10.24 -15.70
CA THR A 242 -2.40 9.78 -16.64
C THR A 242 -2.90 8.36 -16.39
N ILE A 243 -2.13 7.57 -15.63
CA ILE A 243 -2.47 6.21 -15.22
C ILE A 243 -2.68 6.09 -13.71
N ASN A 244 -2.93 7.21 -13.00
CA ASN A 244 -3.16 7.30 -11.56
C ASN A 244 -1.99 6.78 -10.71
N LEU A 245 -0.75 6.88 -11.20
CA LEU A 245 0.44 6.56 -10.44
C LEU A 245 1.20 7.83 -10.06
N ARG A 246 1.82 7.81 -8.89
CA ARG A 246 2.80 8.83 -8.47
C ARG A 246 4.20 8.24 -8.62
N ARG A 247 5.20 9.13 -8.65
CA ARG A 247 6.62 8.75 -8.65
C ARG A 247 6.98 7.76 -7.54
N GLN A 248 6.39 7.91 -6.37
CA GLN A 248 6.62 7.03 -5.21
C GLN A 248 5.96 5.66 -5.31
N ASP A 249 5.09 5.42 -6.29
CA ASP A 249 4.40 4.12 -6.47
C ASP A 249 5.19 3.18 -7.41
N VAL A 250 6.22 3.69 -8.08
CA VAL A 250 7.08 2.97 -9.04
C VAL A 250 8.54 3.01 -8.59
N TYR A 251 9.44 2.26 -9.24
CA TYR A 251 10.89 2.38 -9.03
C TYR A 251 11.58 2.92 -10.29
N LEU A 252 12.44 3.93 -10.16
CA LEU A 252 13.11 4.59 -11.27
C LEU A 252 14.63 4.42 -11.14
N THR A 253 15.30 3.99 -12.21
CA THR A 253 16.77 3.93 -12.28
C THR A 253 17.27 4.07 -13.73
N ASN A 254 18.57 3.93 -13.96
CA ASN A 254 19.25 3.97 -15.24
C ASN A 254 20.20 2.78 -15.41
N LEU A 255 20.65 2.53 -16.64
CA LEU A 255 21.72 1.55 -16.90
C LEU A 255 23.07 2.00 -16.34
N LEU A 256 23.43 3.26 -16.59
CA LEU A 256 24.58 3.89 -15.96
C LEU A 256 24.11 4.57 -14.68
N LEU A 257 24.87 4.38 -13.61
CA LEU A 257 24.56 4.96 -12.31
C LEU A 257 25.39 6.22 -12.02
N ASP A 258 26.32 6.57 -12.89
CA ASP A 258 26.99 7.88 -12.89
C ASP A 258 26.76 8.58 -14.22
N ARG A 259 26.83 9.91 -14.18
CA ARG A 259 26.72 10.75 -15.37
C ARG A 259 27.97 10.63 -16.24
N PRO A 260 27.85 10.27 -17.54
CA PRO A 260 28.96 10.32 -18.47
C PRO A 260 29.27 11.78 -18.89
N PRO A 261 30.52 12.07 -19.31
CA PRO A 261 30.89 13.36 -19.88
C PRO A 261 29.96 13.78 -21.02
N ASP A 262 29.54 15.04 -21.02
CA ASP A 262 28.69 15.63 -22.07
C ASP A 262 27.36 14.90 -22.37
N ASN A 263 26.86 14.06 -21.45
CA ASN A 263 25.73 13.14 -21.73
C ASN A 263 26.00 12.19 -22.91
N ARG A 264 27.24 11.81 -23.18
CA ARG A 264 27.52 10.85 -24.25
C ARG A 264 26.86 9.51 -23.98
N GLU A 265 26.69 8.74 -25.05
CA GLU A 265 26.18 7.38 -24.96
C GLU A 265 27.13 6.48 -24.14
N PRO A 266 26.59 5.49 -23.40
CA PRO A 266 27.37 4.52 -22.65
C PRO A 266 28.35 3.71 -23.50
N THR A 267 29.55 3.45 -22.97
CA THR A 267 30.46 2.46 -23.56
C THR A 267 30.12 1.04 -23.09
N ALA A 268 30.59 0.03 -23.81
CA ALA A 268 30.46 -1.37 -23.40
C ALA A 268 31.15 -1.66 -22.06
N GLU A 269 32.28 -1.00 -21.79
CA GLU A 269 33.02 -1.12 -20.53
C GLU A 269 32.23 -0.54 -19.35
N GLU A 270 31.62 0.63 -19.53
CA GLU A 270 30.75 1.25 -18.52
C GLU A 270 29.52 0.39 -18.24
N LEU A 271 28.86 -0.10 -19.29
CA LEU A 271 27.71 -0.99 -19.15
C LEU A 271 28.11 -2.26 -18.39
N ALA A 272 29.23 -2.88 -18.74
CA ALA A 272 29.72 -4.06 -18.04
C ALA A 272 30.04 -3.79 -16.57
N PHE A 273 30.54 -2.59 -16.25
CA PHE A 273 30.82 -2.16 -14.88
C PHE A 273 29.55 -1.94 -14.05
N TYR A 274 28.54 -1.25 -14.59
CA TYR A 274 27.30 -0.95 -13.85
C TYR A 274 26.29 -2.10 -13.85
N ALA A 275 26.39 -3.04 -14.80
CA ALA A 275 25.47 -4.17 -14.93
C ALA A 275 25.22 -4.93 -13.61
N PRO A 276 26.25 -5.30 -12.82
CA PRO A 276 26.04 -6.04 -11.58
C PRO A 276 25.24 -5.25 -10.53
N PHE A 277 25.36 -3.91 -10.51
CA PHE A 277 24.57 -3.06 -9.63
C PHE A 277 23.10 -3.03 -10.07
N VAL A 278 22.85 -2.85 -11.37
CA VAL A 278 21.50 -2.84 -11.95
C VAL A 278 20.82 -4.20 -11.75
N ASP A 279 21.52 -5.30 -11.97
CA ASP A 279 21.00 -6.65 -11.72
C ASP A 279 20.62 -6.85 -10.25
N ARG A 280 21.46 -6.39 -9.31
CA ARG A 280 21.14 -6.42 -7.87
C ARG A 280 19.89 -5.62 -7.56
N ILE A 281 19.75 -4.41 -8.12
CA ILE A 281 18.53 -3.59 -7.96
C ILE A 281 17.32 -4.35 -8.47
N ILE A 282 17.34 -4.89 -9.70
CA ILE A 282 16.22 -5.66 -10.26
C ILE A 282 15.89 -6.88 -9.39
N ALA A 283 16.89 -7.61 -8.91
CA ALA A 283 16.72 -8.76 -8.04
C ALA A 283 16.14 -8.41 -6.65
N ILE A 284 16.40 -7.21 -6.14
CA ILE A 284 15.82 -6.69 -4.90
C ILE A 284 14.38 -6.23 -5.12
N ILE A 285 14.13 -5.44 -6.16
CA ILE A 285 12.80 -4.88 -6.44
C ILE A 285 11.81 -5.97 -6.86
N GLN A 286 12.25 -6.87 -7.75
CA GLN A 286 11.45 -7.94 -8.36
C GLN A 286 10.19 -7.40 -9.06
N PRO A 287 10.31 -6.45 -10.00
CA PRO A 287 9.16 -5.86 -10.67
C PRO A 287 8.45 -6.87 -11.57
N ALA A 288 7.13 -6.73 -11.68
CA ALA A 288 6.30 -7.49 -12.63
C ALA A 288 6.46 -6.99 -14.07
N VAL A 289 6.84 -5.72 -14.25
CA VAL A 289 7.16 -5.12 -15.54
C VAL A 289 8.35 -4.16 -15.44
N ILE A 290 9.27 -4.27 -16.41
CA ILE A 290 10.37 -3.33 -16.60
C ILE A 290 10.08 -2.50 -17.85
N ALA A 291 9.85 -1.21 -17.66
CA ALA A 291 9.62 -0.24 -18.71
C ALA A 291 10.94 0.45 -19.10
N THR A 292 11.48 0.13 -20.28
CA THR A 292 12.73 0.73 -20.75
C THR A 292 12.46 2.06 -21.45
N LEU A 293 13.16 3.11 -21.05
CA LEU A 293 13.01 4.45 -21.61
C LEU A 293 14.08 4.72 -22.67
N GLY A 294 13.70 4.66 -23.94
CA GLY A 294 14.57 4.93 -25.07
C GLY A 294 15.29 3.71 -25.63
N ARG A 295 15.94 3.91 -26.78
CA ARG A 295 16.55 2.83 -27.59
C ARG A 295 17.66 2.09 -26.87
N PHE A 296 18.44 2.80 -26.04
CA PHE A 296 19.59 2.22 -25.33
C PHE A 296 19.16 1.29 -24.21
N ALA A 297 18.32 1.78 -23.31
CA ALA A 297 17.74 0.99 -22.23
C ALA A 297 17.07 -0.28 -22.78
N MET A 298 16.28 -0.13 -23.86
CA MET A 298 15.63 -1.22 -24.55
C MET A 298 16.64 -2.24 -25.10
N GLY A 299 17.56 -1.81 -25.97
CA GLY A 299 18.50 -2.72 -26.65
C GLY A 299 19.37 -3.49 -25.67
N TYR A 300 19.86 -2.81 -24.62
CA TYR A 300 20.67 -3.45 -23.59
C TYR A 300 19.87 -4.49 -22.79
N LEU A 301 18.68 -4.15 -22.29
CA LEU A 301 17.89 -5.06 -21.47
C LEU A 301 17.43 -6.28 -22.28
N LEU A 302 16.93 -6.07 -23.50
CA LEU A 302 16.52 -7.17 -24.38
C LEU A 302 17.71 -8.08 -24.74
N GLY A 303 18.89 -7.49 -24.99
CA GLY A 303 20.12 -8.24 -25.24
C GLY A 303 20.58 -9.05 -24.02
N ARG A 304 20.52 -8.45 -22.82
CA ARG A 304 20.91 -9.11 -21.55
C ARG A 304 19.98 -10.27 -21.19
N LEU A 305 18.70 -10.16 -21.53
CA LEU A 305 17.69 -11.22 -21.35
C LEU A 305 17.63 -12.21 -22.54
N ASP A 306 18.53 -12.06 -23.52
CA ASP A 306 18.59 -12.85 -24.75
C ASP A 306 17.25 -13.00 -25.48
N LEU A 307 16.49 -11.91 -25.55
CA LEU A 307 15.16 -11.91 -26.15
C LEU A 307 15.22 -11.85 -27.69
N PRO A 308 14.28 -12.49 -28.41
CA PRO A 308 14.21 -12.42 -29.87
C PRO A 308 14.17 -10.98 -30.41
N GLU A 309 13.55 -10.07 -29.67
CA GLU A 309 13.38 -8.66 -30.01
C GLU A 309 14.65 -7.82 -29.82
N LYS A 310 15.76 -8.39 -29.34
CA LYS A 310 17.00 -7.63 -29.01
C LYS A 310 17.58 -6.80 -30.15
N ASN A 311 17.29 -7.17 -31.41
CA ASN A 311 17.73 -6.45 -32.61
C ASN A 311 16.63 -5.59 -33.25
N GLU A 312 15.45 -5.51 -32.65
CA GLU A 312 14.35 -4.71 -33.18
C GLU A 312 14.53 -3.21 -32.92
N ARG A 313 13.90 -2.41 -33.77
CA ARG A 313 13.90 -0.94 -33.62
C ARG A 313 12.80 -0.51 -32.66
N ILE A 314 13.13 0.43 -31.77
CA ILE A 314 12.16 1.01 -30.83
C ILE A 314 10.87 1.49 -31.52
N SER A 315 10.99 2.07 -32.72
CA SER A 315 9.85 2.54 -33.50
C SER A 315 8.86 1.46 -33.95
N ARG A 316 9.23 0.18 -33.85
CA ARG A 316 8.38 -0.97 -34.21
C ARG A 316 7.79 -1.68 -33.00
N ILE A 317 8.43 -1.56 -31.84
CA ILE A 317 8.12 -2.37 -30.65
C ILE A 317 7.77 -1.56 -29.40
N HIS A 318 7.83 -0.22 -29.47
CA HIS A 318 7.30 0.61 -28.39
C HIS A 318 5.82 0.27 -28.14
N GLY A 319 5.42 0.30 -26.86
CA GLY A 319 4.06 -0.04 -26.45
C GLY A 319 3.70 -1.53 -26.51
N LYS A 320 4.59 -2.41 -26.96
CA LYS A 320 4.36 -3.87 -26.96
C LYS A 320 4.87 -4.49 -25.67
N LEU A 321 4.01 -5.24 -24.98
CA LEU A 321 4.40 -6.05 -23.83
C LEU A 321 5.09 -7.32 -24.30
N ILE A 322 6.36 -7.47 -23.96
CA ILE A 322 7.18 -8.64 -24.28
C ILE A 322 7.26 -9.49 -23.02
N LYS A 323 6.65 -10.68 -23.05
CA LYS A 323 6.65 -11.60 -21.90
C LYS A 323 8.00 -12.31 -21.81
N THR A 324 8.55 -12.39 -20.60
CA THR A 324 9.80 -13.11 -20.31
C THR A 324 9.79 -13.67 -18.89
N ARG A 325 10.90 -14.27 -18.45
CA ARG A 325 11.06 -14.86 -17.13
C ARG A 325 12.39 -14.46 -16.52
N MET A 326 12.36 -14.12 -15.24
CA MET A 326 13.53 -13.97 -14.38
C MET A 326 13.49 -15.02 -13.26
N ASP A 327 14.53 -15.08 -12.44
CA ASP A 327 14.65 -16.06 -11.35
C ASP A 327 13.48 -16.01 -10.35
N TYR A 328 12.87 -14.83 -10.20
CA TYR A 328 11.74 -14.60 -9.30
C TYR A 328 10.36 -14.77 -9.96
N GLY A 329 10.28 -15.10 -11.26
CA GLY A 329 9.01 -15.41 -11.93
C GLY A 329 8.85 -14.83 -13.32
N GLU A 330 7.64 -14.93 -13.86
CA GLU A 330 7.28 -14.32 -15.13
C GLU A 330 7.17 -12.80 -14.98
N ILE A 331 7.76 -12.07 -15.94
CA ILE A 331 7.71 -10.61 -16.01
C ILE A 331 7.42 -10.15 -17.42
N HIS A 332 7.20 -8.84 -17.58
CA HIS A 332 7.13 -8.20 -18.89
C HIS A 332 8.22 -7.15 -19.07
N VAL A 333 8.67 -6.97 -20.30
CA VAL A 333 9.43 -5.80 -20.73
C VAL A 333 8.53 -4.93 -21.59
N LEU A 334 8.45 -3.65 -21.28
CA LEU A 334 7.69 -2.66 -22.05
C LEU A 334 8.66 -1.61 -22.62
N PRO A 335 9.00 -1.69 -23.91
CA PRO A 335 9.74 -0.63 -24.58
C PRO A 335 8.90 0.64 -24.68
N LEU A 336 9.46 1.77 -24.23
CA LEU A 336 8.84 3.09 -24.32
C LEU A 336 9.82 4.07 -24.94
N TYR A 337 9.32 5.08 -25.65
CA TYR A 337 10.17 6.21 -26.03
C TYR A 337 10.70 6.92 -24.78
N HIS A 338 11.89 7.49 -24.89
CA HIS A 338 12.45 8.30 -23.81
C HIS A 338 11.57 9.56 -23.61
N PRO A 339 11.19 9.97 -22.39
CA PRO A 339 10.25 11.08 -22.17
C PRO A 339 10.65 12.39 -22.86
N ALA A 340 11.96 12.62 -23.04
CA ALA A 340 12.49 13.77 -23.77
C ALA A 340 11.98 13.89 -25.23
N VAL A 341 11.50 12.80 -25.87
CA VAL A 341 10.96 12.89 -27.26
C VAL A 341 9.74 13.80 -27.35
N VAL A 342 9.00 13.94 -26.25
CA VAL A 342 7.78 14.76 -26.15
C VAL A 342 8.08 16.25 -26.34
N LEU A 343 9.31 16.69 -26.02
CA LEU A 343 9.73 18.08 -26.20
C LEU A 343 9.84 18.49 -27.67
N TYR A 344 9.89 17.53 -28.59
CA TYR A 344 10.08 17.79 -30.02
C TYR A 344 8.76 17.74 -30.83
N SER A 345 7.68 17.13 -30.30
CA SER A 345 6.43 16.96 -31.04
C SER A 345 5.24 16.61 -30.13
N ALA A 346 4.10 17.28 -30.34
CA ALA A 346 2.84 16.96 -29.66
C ALA A 346 2.35 15.53 -29.95
N THR A 347 2.53 15.04 -31.18
CA THR A 347 2.13 13.67 -31.58
C THR A 347 2.90 12.58 -30.81
N GLN A 348 4.13 12.87 -30.41
CA GLN A 348 4.92 11.96 -29.58
C GLN A 348 4.37 11.88 -28.15
N ARG A 349 3.76 12.97 -27.64
CA ARG A 349 3.07 12.96 -26.33
C ARG A 349 1.91 11.98 -26.32
N ASP A 350 1.05 12.03 -27.34
CA ASP A 350 -0.11 11.16 -27.45
C ASP A 350 0.30 9.70 -27.60
N THR A 351 1.36 9.45 -28.38
CA THR A 351 1.91 8.10 -28.58
C THR A 351 2.42 7.55 -27.25
N LEU A 352 3.23 8.32 -26.53
CA LEU A 352 3.75 7.93 -25.23
C LEU A 352 2.62 7.69 -24.22
N GLY A 353 1.60 8.56 -24.18
CA GLY A 353 0.44 8.41 -23.31
C GLY A 353 -0.35 7.12 -23.57
N LYS A 354 -0.49 6.71 -24.84
CA LYS A 354 -1.10 5.43 -25.22
C LYS A 354 -0.25 4.24 -24.76
N ASP A 355 1.06 4.30 -24.92
CA ASP A 355 1.96 3.22 -24.48
C ASP A 355 1.93 3.07 -22.95
N PHE A 356 1.84 4.18 -22.21
CA PHE A 356 1.70 4.16 -20.75
C PHE A 356 0.42 3.46 -20.29
N GLN A 357 -0.66 3.43 -21.09
CA GLN A 357 -1.87 2.68 -20.72
C GLN A 357 -1.62 1.19 -20.56
N GLN A 358 -0.59 0.62 -21.21
CA GLN A 358 -0.23 -0.79 -21.05
C GLN A 358 0.22 -1.10 -19.62
N LEU A 359 0.75 -0.11 -18.89
CA LEU A 359 1.18 -0.26 -17.50
C LEU A 359 0.02 -0.47 -16.52
N LYS A 360 -1.23 -0.10 -16.89
CA LYS A 360 -2.42 -0.30 -16.04
C LYS A 360 -2.68 -1.77 -15.71
N LEU A 361 -2.15 -2.70 -16.52
CA LEU A 361 -2.23 -4.14 -16.23
C LEU A 361 -1.43 -4.56 -14.99
N PHE A 362 -0.53 -3.70 -14.51
CA PHE A 362 0.39 -3.98 -13.41
C PHE A 362 0.12 -3.11 -12.17
N ILE A 363 -0.96 -2.34 -12.16
CA ILE A 363 -1.46 -1.59 -11.01
C ILE A 363 -2.37 -2.54 -10.22
#